data_AF-A0A0G0IC85-F1
#
_entry.id   AF-A0A0G0IC85-F1
#
_cell.length_a   1.000
_cell.length_b   1.000
_cell.length_c   1.000
_cell.angle_alpha   90.00
_cell.angle_beta   90.00
_cell.angle_gamma   90.00
#
_symmetry.space_group_name_H-M   'P 1'
#
loop_
_entity.id
_entity.type
_entity.pdbx_description
1 polymer ?
#
loop_
_entity_poly.entity_id
_entity_poly.type
_entity_poly.pdbx_seq_one_letter_code
_entity_poly.pdbx_strand_id
1 'polypeptide(L)'
;MNWLYLALLSNFIFAIVFGLDKILVKRAFSPLAYALVVGGLEGMAVILIPFVDFILPQKLIIAAAILSGLFFISGLYFYFKALVKYEASWVAPLLFGVFVPIITFIFEKIFLGENFLFTHIIALFLFVIGGIILSFSRGHKFSVVLLLFFAAVFISLDFILLKIVFINTNFWSGYILSRLGGFFAAGIILLLFLRKNPSHKFDVIPIKKFNFEITGVLLALKEVLAFVGNLILLFTLSLASPTLINGLGGVRYAFLFVFAVILAGKWPRLMDEKMSFWLVIRKIIAIIFIIFGVLILLIQPAKTPGAKIWGVDFSSLYTRQLGLDSREVLPAILNDLKVKDFRLNAHWSEIEKAEGHYDFSELDFQVNEIEKAGGKIILSVGKRLPRWPECHEPEWIKKEKEEMKNEKLLKYIEKVVNRYKNNESIWAWQVENEPFLWGFGECPRTDDEFLEKEILLVKSLDPPPGRRQIIITDSGELGLWHRAYRRADIFGTTMYRVVYLELFDRYVKYPISPEYFKIKAVIMENLFGKKQIINSELQAEPWLRKRPPDVPLEEQLKVFDINQFKENMEYARSVGFEKNYLWGVEWIYWMKEKQNHPEFWEEARKLF
;
A
#
# COMPACT_ATOMS: atom_id res chain seq x y z
N MET A 1 11.59 -7.31 -6.92
CA MET A 1 12.40 -6.22 -6.33
C MET A 1 13.67 -5.88 -7.13
N ASN A 2 14.22 -6.76 -7.97
CA ASN A 2 15.46 -6.47 -8.73
C ASN A 2 15.41 -5.19 -9.57
N TRP A 3 14.24 -4.84 -10.13
CA TRP A 3 14.06 -3.61 -10.92
C TRP A 3 14.31 -2.33 -10.09
N LEU A 4 13.99 -2.31 -8.79
CA LEU A 4 14.14 -1.12 -7.96
C LEU A 4 15.62 -0.78 -7.75
N TYR A 5 16.45 -1.80 -7.49
CA TYR A 5 17.90 -1.60 -7.37
C TYR A 5 18.52 -1.10 -8.67
N LEU A 6 18.08 -1.61 -9.82
CA LEU A 6 18.52 -1.14 -11.14
C LEU A 6 18.08 0.32 -11.40
N ALA A 7 16.85 0.68 -11.03
CA ALA A 7 16.35 2.06 -11.12
C ALA A 7 17.18 3.01 -10.25
N LEU A 8 17.48 2.62 -9.01
CA LEU A 8 18.30 3.40 -8.08
C LEU A 8 19.74 3.55 -8.61
N LEU A 9 20.33 2.47 -9.13
CA LEU A 9 21.66 2.49 -9.74
C LEU A 9 21.71 3.42 -10.96
N SER A 10 20.72 3.36 -11.86
CA SER A 10 20.63 4.28 -13.00
C SER A 10 20.56 5.74 -12.54
N ASN A 11 19.70 6.05 -11.56
CA ASN A 11 19.56 7.41 -11.04
C ASN A 11 20.83 7.89 -10.31
N PHE A 12 21.56 7.00 -9.65
CA PHE A 12 22.88 7.28 -9.07
C PHE A 12 23.90 7.63 -10.15
N ILE A 13 23.99 6.85 -11.22
CA ILE A 13 24.88 7.13 -12.36
C ILE A 13 24.53 8.47 -13.00
N PHE A 14 23.23 8.75 -13.23
CA PHE A 14 22.79 10.03 -13.77
C PHE A 14 23.10 11.22 -12.86
N ALA A 15 23.10 11.03 -11.54
CA ALA A 15 23.52 12.07 -10.62
C ALA A 15 25.01 12.41 -10.78
N ILE A 16 25.87 11.42 -11.02
CA ILE A 16 27.29 11.64 -11.33
C ILE A 16 27.42 12.40 -12.66
N VAL A 17 26.71 11.95 -13.71
CA VAL A 17 26.71 12.61 -15.03
C VAL A 17 26.31 14.08 -14.90
N PHE A 18 25.25 14.39 -14.15
CA PHE A 18 24.79 15.77 -13.95
C PHE A 18 25.77 16.61 -13.13
N GLY A 19 26.45 16.00 -12.15
CA GLY A 19 27.53 16.64 -11.40
C GLY A 19 28.72 17.00 -12.30
N LEU A 20 29.10 16.09 -13.20
CA LEU A 20 30.17 16.32 -14.19
C LEU A 20 29.77 17.38 -15.21
N ASP A 21 28.52 17.40 -15.68
CA ASP A 21 28.03 18.44 -16.60
C ASP A 21 28.15 19.84 -16.01
N LYS A 22 27.89 20.00 -14.69
CA LYS A 22 28.05 21.29 -14.00
C LYS A 22 29.50 21.78 -14.01
N ILE A 23 30.47 20.87 -14.01
CA ILE A 23 31.91 21.18 -13.98
C ILE A 23 32.47 21.38 -15.40
N LEU A 24 32.06 20.51 -16.34
CA LEU A 24 32.64 20.40 -17.68
C LEU A 24 31.96 21.31 -18.71
N VAL A 25 30.68 21.63 -18.53
CA VAL A 25 29.88 22.35 -19.53
C VAL A 25 29.61 23.79 -19.08
N LYS A 26 30.55 24.69 -19.37
CA LYS A 26 30.25 26.12 -19.44
C LYS A 26 29.87 26.49 -20.88
N ARG A 27 28.56 26.66 -21.10
CA ARG A 27 27.86 27.27 -22.26
C ARG A 27 28.50 27.05 -23.64
N ALA A 28 27.90 26.22 -24.48
CA ALA A 28 28.32 26.16 -25.89
C ALA A 28 27.30 25.72 -26.95
N PHE A 29 26.05 25.33 -26.63
CA PHE A 29 25.12 24.82 -27.66
C PHE A 29 23.72 25.44 -27.62
N SER A 30 23.14 25.68 -28.80
CA SER A 30 21.72 26.02 -28.93
C SER A 30 20.86 24.78 -28.62
N PRO A 31 19.63 24.93 -28.08
CA PRO A 31 18.74 23.80 -27.76
C PRO A 31 18.54 22.83 -28.92
N LEU A 32 18.48 23.38 -30.13
CA LEU A 32 18.33 22.62 -31.36
C LEU A 32 19.59 21.81 -31.68
N ALA A 33 20.77 22.44 -31.61
CA ALA A 33 22.04 21.75 -31.87
C ALA A 33 22.24 20.56 -30.91
N TYR A 34 21.87 20.72 -29.64
CA TYR A 34 21.97 19.63 -28.66
C TYR A 34 21.04 18.46 -29.01
N ALA A 35 19.76 18.73 -29.31
CA ALA A 35 18.81 17.69 -29.71
C ALA A 35 19.27 16.94 -30.97
N LEU A 36 19.86 17.65 -31.93
CA LEU A 36 20.42 17.07 -33.16
C LEU A 36 21.63 16.18 -32.91
N VAL A 37 22.56 16.60 -32.03
CA VAL A 37 23.73 15.80 -31.67
C VAL A 37 23.31 14.51 -30.95
N VAL A 38 22.41 14.63 -29.96
CA VAL A 38 21.92 13.45 -29.22
C VAL A 38 21.21 12.47 -30.16
N GLY A 39 20.25 12.93 -30.96
CA GLY A 39 19.56 12.04 -31.90
C GLY A 39 20.48 11.46 -32.98
N GLY A 40 21.49 12.23 -33.42
CA GLY A 40 22.53 11.72 -34.32
C GLY A 40 23.32 10.55 -33.71
N LEU A 41 23.73 10.67 -32.43
CA LEU A 41 24.44 9.62 -31.71
C LEU A 41 23.56 8.38 -31.45
N GLU A 42 22.25 8.52 -31.31
CA GLU A 42 21.34 7.38 -31.17
C GLU A 42 21.41 6.44 -32.39
N GLY A 43 21.74 6.96 -33.57
CA GLY A 43 21.97 6.14 -34.77
C GLY A 43 23.07 5.10 -34.61
N MET A 44 24.03 5.31 -33.70
CA MET A 44 25.11 4.34 -33.43
C MET A 44 24.62 3.03 -32.81
N ALA A 45 23.37 2.98 -32.30
CA ALA A 45 22.81 1.76 -31.73
C ALA A 45 22.77 0.59 -32.72
N VAL A 46 22.74 0.84 -34.05
CA VAL A 46 22.79 -0.20 -35.07
C VAL A 46 24.10 -1.01 -35.06
N ILE A 47 25.18 -0.45 -34.52
CA ILE A 47 26.47 -1.13 -34.38
C ILE A 47 26.34 -2.34 -33.45
N LEU A 48 25.33 -2.35 -32.56
CA LEU A 48 25.09 -3.47 -31.64
C LEU A 48 24.50 -4.70 -32.33
N ILE A 49 23.88 -4.57 -33.51
CA ILE A 49 23.14 -5.66 -34.18
C ILE A 49 23.95 -6.96 -34.29
N PRO A 50 25.24 -6.97 -34.68
CA PRO A 50 26.02 -8.21 -34.80
C PRO A 50 26.37 -8.87 -33.45
N PHE A 51 26.21 -8.16 -32.33
CA PHE A 51 26.67 -8.58 -31.00
C PHE A 51 25.52 -8.97 -30.05
N VAL A 52 24.26 -8.81 -30.49
CA VAL A 52 23.08 -9.01 -29.65
C VAL A 52 22.02 -9.81 -30.38
N ASP A 53 21.08 -10.36 -29.64
CA ASP A 53 19.92 -11.07 -30.19
C ASP A 53 18.94 -10.06 -30.83
N PHE A 54 19.19 -9.69 -32.08
CA PHE A 54 18.35 -8.77 -32.84
C PHE A 54 17.35 -9.53 -33.72
N ILE A 55 16.06 -9.30 -33.46
CA ILE A 55 14.95 -9.91 -34.19
C ILE A 55 13.99 -8.79 -34.60
N LEU A 56 13.62 -8.77 -35.89
CA LEU A 56 12.63 -7.81 -36.38
C LEU A 56 11.22 -8.20 -35.87
N PRO A 57 10.57 -7.35 -35.05
CA PRO A 57 9.23 -7.63 -34.56
C PRO A 57 8.17 -7.30 -35.61
N GLN A 58 6.90 -7.48 -35.26
CA GLN A 58 5.78 -7.13 -36.13
C GLN A 58 5.81 -5.63 -36.50
N LYS A 59 5.29 -5.29 -37.69
CA LYS A 59 5.31 -3.93 -38.25
C LYS A 59 4.77 -2.85 -37.28
N LEU A 60 3.73 -3.17 -36.52
CA LEU A 60 3.14 -2.25 -35.54
C LEU A 60 4.11 -1.94 -34.39
N ILE A 61 4.87 -2.93 -33.93
CA ILE A 61 5.88 -2.77 -32.86
C ILE A 61 7.09 -1.98 -33.37
N ILE A 62 7.50 -2.20 -34.63
CA ILE A 62 8.53 -1.37 -35.27
C ILE A 62 8.07 0.09 -35.33
N ALA A 63 6.83 0.34 -35.75
CA ALA A 63 6.27 1.69 -35.81
C ALA A 63 6.20 2.34 -34.42
N ALA A 64 5.78 1.58 -33.39
CA ALA A 64 5.75 2.06 -32.01
C ALA A 64 7.14 2.42 -31.49
N ALA A 65 8.17 1.60 -31.78
CA ALA A 65 9.55 1.89 -31.39
C ALA A 65 10.09 3.16 -32.06
N ILE A 66 9.91 3.28 -33.37
CA ILE A 66 10.33 4.49 -34.12
C ILE A 66 9.62 5.74 -33.58
N LEU A 67 8.32 5.64 -33.32
CA LEU A 67 7.52 6.75 -32.79
C LEU A 67 7.96 7.14 -31.37
N SER A 68 8.37 6.17 -30.54
CA SER A 68 8.89 6.44 -29.20
C SER A 68 10.14 7.33 -29.28
N GLY A 69 11.12 6.98 -30.12
CA GLY A 69 12.33 7.78 -30.33
C GLY A 69 12.03 9.19 -30.84
N LEU A 70 11.02 9.33 -31.70
CA LEU A 70 10.57 10.65 -32.16
C LEU A 70 10.00 11.50 -31.04
N PHE A 71 9.18 10.92 -30.16
CA PHE A 71 8.66 11.63 -29.00
C PHE A 71 9.77 11.98 -28.00
N PHE A 72 10.75 11.09 -27.79
CA PHE A 72 11.89 11.38 -26.94
C PHE A 72 12.66 12.65 -27.39
N ILE A 73 13.07 12.70 -28.67
CA ILE A 73 13.79 13.86 -29.22
C ILE A 73 12.93 15.13 -29.20
N SER A 74 11.63 15.00 -29.49
CA SER A 74 10.68 16.12 -29.41
C SER A 74 10.59 16.67 -27.98
N GLY A 75 10.52 15.80 -26.98
CA GLY A 75 10.52 16.17 -25.56
C GLY A 75 11.81 16.86 -25.13
N LEU A 76 12.96 16.35 -25.57
CA LEU A 76 14.26 16.97 -25.32
C LEU A 76 14.35 18.40 -25.87
N TYR A 77 13.83 18.65 -27.07
CA TYR A 77 13.79 20.01 -27.64
C TYR A 77 13.09 21.02 -26.71
N PHE A 78 11.91 20.67 -26.19
CA PHE A 78 11.17 21.54 -25.27
C PHE A 78 11.91 21.70 -23.93
N TYR A 79 12.48 20.62 -23.41
CA TYR A 79 13.28 20.65 -22.18
C TYR A 79 14.49 21.60 -22.30
N PHE A 80 15.29 21.50 -23.37
CA PHE A 80 16.44 22.40 -23.54
C PHE A 80 16.03 23.86 -23.78
N LYS A 81 14.89 24.09 -24.43
CA LYS A 81 14.33 25.45 -24.57
C LYS A 81 13.96 26.07 -23.22
N ALA A 82 13.54 25.27 -22.25
CA ALA A 82 13.34 25.70 -20.87
C ALA A 82 14.68 25.92 -20.14
N LEU A 83 15.63 25.00 -20.29
CA LEU A 83 16.95 25.02 -19.64
C LEU A 83 17.82 26.22 -20.04
N VAL A 84 17.67 26.75 -21.26
CA VAL A 84 18.38 27.98 -21.68
C VAL A 84 17.83 29.23 -20.99
N LYS A 85 16.56 29.21 -20.56
CA LYS A 85 15.89 30.36 -19.95
C LYS A 85 16.00 30.39 -18.42
N TYR A 86 16.16 29.25 -17.78
CA TYR A 86 16.14 29.09 -16.32
C TYR A 86 17.14 28.05 -15.84
N GLU A 87 17.47 28.09 -14.55
CA GLU A 87 18.47 27.22 -13.94
C GLU A 87 18.08 25.72 -13.96
N ALA A 88 19.07 24.86 -14.22
CA ALA A 88 18.90 23.41 -14.24
C ALA A 88 18.39 22.84 -12.89
N SER A 89 18.78 23.48 -11.77
CA SER A 89 18.34 23.18 -10.40
C SER A 89 16.82 23.30 -10.21
N TRP A 90 16.15 24.03 -11.10
CA TRP A 90 14.71 24.22 -11.11
C TRP A 90 14.03 23.41 -12.23
N VAL A 91 14.51 23.56 -13.47
CA VAL A 91 13.89 22.97 -14.67
C VAL A 91 13.85 21.44 -14.57
N ALA A 92 14.96 20.82 -14.15
CA ALA A 92 15.12 19.38 -14.22
C ALA A 92 14.31 18.63 -13.14
N PRO A 93 14.30 19.04 -11.85
CA PRO A 93 13.43 18.44 -10.84
C PRO A 93 11.94 18.64 -11.14
N LEU A 94 11.54 19.79 -11.70
CA LEU A 94 10.13 20.02 -12.07
C LEU A 94 9.69 19.08 -13.19
N LEU A 95 10.53 18.87 -14.20
CA LEU A 95 10.22 17.96 -15.30
C LEU A 95 10.21 16.50 -14.83
N PHE A 96 11.34 16.01 -14.32
CA PHE A 96 11.55 14.58 -14.08
C PHE A 96 11.06 14.10 -12.70
N GLY A 97 10.90 15.00 -11.73
CA GLY A 97 10.39 14.67 -10.40
C GLY A 97 8.89 14.94 -10.20
N VAL A 98 8.26 15.70 -11.10
CA VAL A 98 6.84 16.09 -10.95
C VAL A 98 6.04 15.78 -12.21
N PHE A 99 6.31 16.45 -13.33
CA PHE A 99 5.44 16.33 -14.51
C PHE A 99 5.51 14.96 -15.18
N VAL A 100 6.71 14.41 -15.43
CA VAL A 100 6.86 13.10 -16.06
C VAL A 100 6.22 11.99 -15.21
N PRO A 101 6.44 11.88 -13.89
CA PRO A 101 5.74 10.89 -13.06
C PRO A 101 4.21 10.97 -13.13
N ILE A 102 3.64 12.17 -13.01
CA ILE A 102 2.18 12.37 -13.02
C ILE A 102 1.59 12.00 -14.38
N ILE A 103 2.18 12.48 -15.46
CA ILE A 103 1.66 12.23 -16.81
C ILE A 103 1.86 10.76 -17.20
N THR A 104 2.99 10.14 -16.82
CA THR A 104 3.21 8.70 -17.04
C THR A 104 2.16 7.87 -16.29
N PHE A 105 1.83 8.19 -15.04
CA PHE A 105 0.75 7.51 -14.30
C PHE A 105 -0.60 7.58 -15.01
N ILE A 106 -0.97 8.76 -15.50
CA ILE A 106 -2.22 8.94 -16.24
C ILE A 106 -2.21 8.12 -17.53
N PHE A 107 -1.12 8.20 -18.31
CA PHE A 107 -1.03 7.48 -19.58
C PHE A 107 -0.95 5.96 -19.39
N GLU A 108 -0.23 5.47 -18.38
CA GLU A 108 -0.15 4.04 -18.09
C GLU A 108 -1.54 3.47 -17.75
N LYS A 109 -2.34 4.20 -16.95
CA LYS A 109 -3.72 3.81 -16.68
C LYS A 109 -4.61 3.82 -17.92
N ILE A 110 -4.45 4.80 -18.82
CA ILE A 110 -5.26 4.93 -20.05
C ILE A 110 -4.87 3.92 -21.12
N PHE A 111 -3.57 3.78 -21.40
CA PHE A 111 -3.06 3.00 -22.54
C PHE A 111 -2.73 1.55 -22.17
N LEU A 112 -2.33 1.27 -20.93
CA LEU A 112 -1.96 -0.09 -20.49
C LEU A 112 -2.99 -0.73 -19.55
N GLY A 113 -3.93 0.05 -18.99
CA GLY A 113 -4.94 -0.48 -18.07
C GLY A 113 -4.36 -0.98 -16.74
N GLU A 114 -3.17 -0.51 -16.37
CA GLU A 114 -2.44 -0.98 -15.19
C GLU A 114 -3.19 -0.63 -13.89
N ASN A 115 -3.30 -1.60 -12.99
CA ASN A 115 -3.82 -1.40 -11.64
C ASN A 115 -2.65 -1.25 -10.65
N PHE A 116 -2.63 -0.16 -9.91
CA PHE A 116 -1.57 0.12 -8.94
C PHE A 116 -1.98 -0.30 -7.54
N LEU A 117 -1.06 -0.93 -6.82
CA LEU A 117 -1.19 -1.13 -5.38
C LEU A 117 -1.31 0.23 -4.68
N PHE A 118 -2.08 0.28 -3.59
CA PHE A 118 -2.23 1.50 -2.80
C PHE A 118 -0.88 2.05 -2.30
N THR A 119 0.06 1.16 -1.94
CA THR A 119 1.45 1.54 -1.58
C THR A 119 2.22 2.17 -2.72
N HIS A 120 2.02 1.72 -3.96
CA HIS A 120 2.65 2.32 -5.14
C HIS A 120 2.14 3.76 -5.36
N ILE A 121 0.84 4.00 -5.15
CA ILE A 121 0.24 5.34 -5.25
C ILE A 121 0.80 6.27 -4.16
N ILE A 122 0.90 5.79 -2.92
CA ILE A 122 1.50 6.57 -1.83
C ILE A 122 2.97 6.88 -2.15
N ALA A 123 3.75 5.90 -2.61
CA ALA A 123 5.16 6.12 -2.97
C ALA A 123 5.29 7.18 -4.08
N LEU A 124 4.47 7.09 -5.13
CA LEU A 124 4.42 8.09 -6.21
C LEU A 124 4.09 9.49 -5.67
N PHE A 125 3.10 9.59 -4.79
CA PHE A 125 2.70 10.86 -4.18
C PHE A 125 3.85 11.49 -3.37
N LEU A 126 4.57 10.69 -2.58
CA LEU A 126 5.73 11.16 -1.82
C LEU A 126 6.88 11.60 -2.74
N PHE A 127 7.13 10.88 -3.84
CA PHE A 127 8.13 11.29 -4.84
C PHE A 127 7.77 12.63 -5.48
N VAL A 128 6.50 12.82 -5.86
CA VAL A 128 6.01 14.07 -6.45
C VAL A 128 6.12 15.22 -5.46
N ILE A 129 5.76 15.03 -4.18
CA ILE A 129 5.97 16.05 -3.13
C ILE A 129 7.46 16.40 -3.02
N GLY A 130 8.34 15.39 -2.95
CA GLY A 130 9.78 15.61 -2.95
C GLY A 130 10.26 16.40 -4.16
N GLY A 131 9.76 16.07 -5.36
CA GLY A 131 10.03 16.78 -6.61
C GLY A 131 9.60 18.24 -6.58
N ILE A 132 8.38 18.53 -6.11
CA ILE A 132 7.84 19.89 -5.94
C ILE A 132 8.71 20.70 -4.96
N ILE A 133 9.06 20.08 -3.83
CA ILE A 133 9.93 20.71 -2.83
C ILE A 133 11.32 20.93 -3.41
N LEU A 134 11.86 20.10 -4.30
CA LEU A 134 13.14 20.38 -4.98
C LEU A 134 13.01 21.49 -6.01
N SER A 135 11.90 21.56 -6.74
CA SER A 135 11.67 22.50 -7.84
C SER A 135 11.08 23.85 -7.44
N PHE A 136 10.90 24.17 -6.16
CA PHE A 136 10.44 25.49 -5.76
C PHE A 136 11.53 26.57 -5.95
N SER A 137 11.15 27.70 -6.54
CA SER A 137 12.01 28.88 -6.74
C SER A 137 11.10 30.11 -6.91
N ARG A 138 11.65 31.33 -6.86
CA ARG A 138 10.88 32.59 -7.00
C ARG A 138 10.97 33.10 -8.44
N GLY A 139 9.87 33.63 -8.99
CA GLY A 139 9.87 34.38 -10.27
C GLY A 139 9.61 33.57 -11.56
N HIS A 140 8.77 32.54 -11.50
CA HIS A 140 8.50 31.66 -12.64
C HIS A 140 7.60 32.29 -13.70
N LYS A 141 7.99 32.19 -14.98
CA LYS A 141 7.10 32.51 -16.09
C LYS A 141 6.29 31.29 -16.48
N PHE A 142 4.97 31.46 -16.57
CA PHE A 142 4.03 30.43 -17.04
C PHE A 142 4.45 29.80 -18.36
N SER A 143 5.05 30.58 -19.26
CA SER A 143 5.52 30.09 -20.56
C SER A 143 6.60 29.00 -20.47
N VAL A 144 7.42 28.96 -19.41
CA VAL A 144 8.43 27.90 -19.24
C VAL A 144 7.85 26.67 -18.57
N VAL A 145 6.90 26.85 -17.65
CA VAL A 145 6.10 25.73 -17.12
C VAL A 145 5.36 25.01 -18.25
N LEU A 146 4.81 25.75 -19.21
CA LEU A 146 4.14 25.18 -20.38
C LEU A 146 5.11 24.39 -21.29
N LEU A 147 6.35 24.87 -21.48
CA LEU A 147 7.37 24.11 -22.21
C LEU A 147 7.69 22.78 -21.50
N LEU A 148 7.81 22.80 -20.18
CA LEU A 148 8.07 21.59 -19.39
C LEU A 148 6.89 20.62 -19.40
N PHE A 149 5.66 21.14 -19.42
CA PHE A 149 4.47 20.30 -19.60
C PHE A 149 4.50 19.55 -20.93
N PHE A 150 4.77 20.23 -22.06
CA PHE A 150 4.90 19.56 -23.36
C PHE A 150 6.07 18.58 -23.39
N ALA A 151 7.22 18.94 -22.81
CA ALA A 151 8.35 18.03 -22.67
C ALA A 151 7.93 16.75 -21.93
N ALA A 152 7.19 16.89 -20.83
CA ALA A 152 6.72 15.77 -20.03
C ALA A 152 5.71 14.89 -20.77
N VAL A 153 4.79 15.47 -21.55
CA VAL A 153 3.86 14.72 -22.40
C VAL A 153 4.62 13.84 -23.39
N PHE A 154 5.54 14.42 -24.15
CA PHE A 154 6.31 13.67 -25.15
C PHE A 154 7.20 12.60 -24.52
N ILE A 155 7.91 12.93 -23.44
CA ILE A 155 8.74 11.95 -22.72
C ILE A 155 7.86 10.82 -22.17
N SER A 156 6.70 11.12 -21.59
CA SER A 156 5.81 10.08 -21.06
C SER A 156 5.26 9.18 -22.17
N LEU A 157 4.92 9.73 -23.35
CA LEU A 157 4.53 8.93 -24.50
C LEU A 157 5.65 8.00 -25.00
N ASP A 158 6.89 8.47 -25.01
CA ASP A 158 8.06 7.62 -25.29
C ASP A 158 8.12 6.43 -24.32
N PHE A 159 8.06 6.68 -23.01
CA PHE A 159 8.08 5.60 -22.01
C PHE A 159 6.94 4.59 -22.16
N ILE A 160 5.73 5.04 -22.48
CA ILE A 160 4.58 4.14 -22.70
C ILE A 160 4.75 3.31 -23.96
N LEU A 161 5.17 3.92 -25.08
CA LEU A 161 5.42 3.18 -26.33
C LEU A 161 6.58 2.21 -26.17
N LEU A 162 7.67 2.60 -25.50
CA LEU A 162 8.77 1.69 -25.18
C LEU A 162 8.32 0.52 -24.32
N LYS A 163 7.41 0.75 -23.36
CA LYS A 163 6.86 -0.34 -22.55
C LYS A 163 6.07 -1.32 -23.42
N ILE A 164 5.24 -0.82 -24.33
CA ILE A 164 4.52 -1.66 -25.32
C ILE A 164 5.52 -2.46 -26.16
N VAL A 165 6.59 -1.82 -26.63
CA VAL A 165 7.64 -2.49 -27.42
C VAL A 165 8.30 -3.60 -26.60
N PHE A 166 8.75 -3.32 -25.38
CA PHE A 166 9.46 -4.30 -24.55
C PHE A 166 8.60 -5.46 -24.03
N ILE A 167 7.27 -5.32 -24.01
CA ILE A 167 6.36 -6.45 -23.73
C ILE A 167 6.26 -7.39 -24.95
N ASN A 168 6.46 -6.87 -26.17
CA ASN A 168 6.20 -7.58 -27.42
C ASN A 168 7.47 -7.97 -28.21
N THR A 169 8.66 -7.59 -27.75
CA THR A 169 9.94 -8.01 -28.34
C THR A 169 11.04 -8.04 -27.28
N ASN A 170 12.19 -8.64 -27.62
CA ASN A 170 13.34 -8.65 -26.73
C ASN A 170 13.90 -7.23 -26.52
N PHE A 171 14.60 -7.05 -25.40
CA PHE A 171 15.13 -5.74 -24.99
C PHE A 171 16.01 -5.10 -26.07
N TRP A 172 16.94 -5.85 -26.67
CA TRP A 172 17.89 -5.32 -27.65
C TRP A 172 17.23 -4.84 -28.93
N SER A 173 16.28 -5.60 -29.45
CA SER A 173 15.51 -5.25 -30.64
C SER A 173 14.69 -3.99 -30.42
N GLY A 174 13.98 -3.90 -29.28
CA GLY A 174 13.25 -2.70 -28.90
C GLY A 174 14.15 -1.48 -28.70
N TYR A 175 15.29 -1.67 -28.02
CA TYR A 175 16.28 -0.62 -27.79
C TYR A 175 16.81 -0.05 -29.11
N ILE A 176 17.35 -0.89 -29.99
CA ILE A 176 17.95 -0.49 -31.27
C ILE A 176 16.91 0.23 -32.16
N LEU A 177 15.71 -0.33 -32.30
CA LEU A 177 14.64 0.27 -33.12
C LEU A 177 14.17 1.62 -32.57
N SER A 178 14.09 1.76 -31.24
CA SER A 178 13.72 3.05 -30.64
C SER A 178 14.76 4.14 -30.89
N ARG A 179 16.05 3.78 -30.84
CA ARG A 179 17.15 4.72 -31.10
C ARG A 179 17.19 5.16 -32.57
N LEU A 180 16.87 4.26 -33.50
CA LEU A 180 16.67 4.63 -34.91
C LEU A 180 15.56 5.67 -35.09
N GLY A 181 14.47 5.57 -34.30
CA GLY A 181 13.41 6.58 -34.27
C GLY A 181 13.91 7.98 -33.94
N GLY A 182 14.75 8.10 -32.91
CA GLY A 182 15.34 9.38 -32.53
C GLY A 182 16.34 9.92 -33.54
N PHE A 183 17.12 9.04 -34.18
CA PHE A 183 17.97 9.40 -35.32
C PHE A 183 17.17 10.00 -36.48
N PHE A 184 16.08 9.35 -36.89
CA PHE A 184 15.21 9.88 -37.94
C PHE A 184 14.54 11.19 -37.52
N ALA A 185 14.11 11.31 -36.27
CA ALA A 185 13.52 12.54 -35.75
C ALA A 185 14.51 13.72 -35.78
N ALA A 186 15.77 13.50 -35.40
CA ALA A 186 16.82 14.51 -35.54
C ALA A 186 17.02 14.91 -37.02
N GLY A 187 17.03 13.95 -37.93
CA GLY A 187 17.09 14.22 -39.37
C GLY A 187 15.93 15.07 -39.88
N ILE A 188 14.69 14.74 -39.48
CA ILE A 188 13.49 15.51 -39.84
C ILE A 188 13.56 16.93 -39.28
N ILE A 189 13.93 17.08 -38.00
CA ILE A 189 14.06 18.39 -37.34
C ILE A 189 15.10 19.26 -38.05
N LEU A 190 16.25 18.67 -38.43
CA LEU A 190 17.29 19.34 -39.20
C LEU A 190 16.77 19.82 -40.56
N LEU A 191 16.07 18.96 -41.31
CA LEU A 191 15.50 19.31 -42.61
C LEU A 191 14.47 20.43 -42.52
N LEU A 192 13.56 20.36 -41.53
CA LEU A 192 12.56 21.41 -41.30
C LEU A 192 13.22 22.74 -40.91
N PHE A 193 14.27 22.69 -40.10
CA PHE A 193 15.01 23.88 -39.70
C PHE A 193 15.74 24.52 -40.89
N LEU A 194 16.45 23.73 -41.69
CA LEU A 194 17.16 24.21 -42.89
C LEU A 194 16.19 24.77 -43.94
N ARG A 195 14.99 24.17 -44.08
CA ARG A 195 13.94 24.71 -44.94
C ARG A 195 13.47 26.10 -44.51
N LYS A 196 13.37 26.35 -43.20
CA LYS A 196 12.93 27.64 -42.65
C LYS A 196 14.05 28.68 -42.61
N ASN A 197 15.31 28.25 -42.46
CA ASN A 197 16.48 29.12 -42.38
C ASN A 197 17.60 28.63 -43.33
N PRO A 198 17.43 28.78 -44.66
CA PRO A 198 18.33 28.19 -45.66
C PRO A 198 19.75 28.78 -45.65
N SER A 199 19.95 29.98 -45.09
CA SER A 199 21.25 30.65 -44.97
C SER A 199 21.94 30.44 -43.62
N HIS A 200 21.36 29.65 -42.71
CA HIS A 200 21.93 29.43 -41.39
C HIS A 200 23.13 28.48 -41.45
N LYS A 201 24.33 29.01 -41.17
CA LYS A 201 25.51 28.19 -40.92
C LYS A 201 25.48 27.78 -39.45
N PHE A 202 25.53 26.48 -39.19
CA PHE A 202 25.76 26.00 -37.82
C PHE A 202 27.13 26.51 -37.37
N ASP A 203 27.18 27.17 -36.22
CA ASP A 203 28.44 27.53 -35.57
C ASP A 203 29.16 26.25 -35.16
N VAL A 204 30.01 25.73 -36.04
CA VAL A 204 30.91 24.62 -35.71
C VAL A 204 32.02 25.20 -34.85
N ILE A 205 31.98 24.93 -33.56
CA ILE A 205 33.07 25.32 -32.66
C ILE A 205 34.34 24.61 -33.17
N PRO A 206 35.42 25.33 -33.47
CA PRO A 206 36.67 24.69 -33.83
C PRO A 206 37.16 23.88 -32.62
N ILE A 207 37.25 22.55 -32.78
CA ILE A 207 37.75 21.60 -31.77
C ILE A 207 39.19 21.96 -31.31
N LYS A 208 39.89 22.84 -32.04
CA LYS A 208 41.28 23.27 -31.84
C LYS A 208 41.59 24.05 -30.54
N LYS A 209 40.63 24.33 -29.66
CA LYS A 209 40.87 25.01 -28.35
C LYS A 209 40.53 24.17 -27.12
N PHE A 210 40.40 22.84 -27.25
CA PHE A 210 40.20 21.95 -26.11
C PHE A 210 41.54 21.39 -25.61
N ASN A 211 41.92 21.65 -24.36
CA ASN A 211 43.09 21.03 -23.73
C ASN A 211 42.76 19.55 -23.46
N PHE A 212 43.33 18.65 -24.27
CA PHE A 212 42.78 17.31 -24.49
C PHE A 212 43.06 16.28 -23.38
N GLU A 213 44.03 16.51 -22.48
CA GLU A 213 44.52 15.41 -21.63
C GLU A 213 43.57 15.02 -20.49
N ILE A 214 43.13 15.97 -19.65
CA ILE A 214 42.26 15.66 -18.50
C ILE A 214 40.77 15.94 -18.81
N THR A 215 40.49 17.04 -19.51
CA THR A 215 39.12 17.44 -19.84
C THR A 215 38.48 16.51 -20.88
N GLY A 216 39.28 15.99 -21.83
CA GLY A 216 38.82 15.01 -22.82
C GLY A 216 38.45 13.67 -22.18
N VAL A 217 39.27 13.18 -21.25
CA VAL A 217 39.01 11.93 -20.52
C VAL A 217 37.75 12.03 -19.65
N LEU A 218 37.56 13.15 -18.94
CA LEU A 218 36.37 13.37 -18.12
C LEU A 218 35.09 13.47 -18.97
N LEU A 219 35.17 14.08 -20.16
CA LEU A 219 34.06 14.13 -21.10
C LEU A 219 33.71 12.73 -21.63
N ALA A 220 34.70 11.95 -22.05
CA ALA A 220 34.51 10.58 -22.53
C ALA A 220 33.90 9.69 -21.43
N LEU A 221 34.43 9.77 -20.20
CA LEU A 221 33.89 9.04 -19.06
C LEU A 221 32.43 9.43 -18.79
N LYS A 222 32.10 10.72 -18.83
CA LYS A 222 30.74 11.23 -18.64
C LYS A 222 29.77 10.68 -19.70
N GLU A 223 30.15 10.66 -20.98
CA GLU A 223 29.30 10.11 -22.04
C GLU A 223 29.12 8.58 -21.90
N VAL A 224 30.17 7.84 -21.51
CA VAL A 224 30.05 6.39 -21.22
C VAL A 224 29.10 6.15 -20.04
N LEU A 225 29.23 6.92 -18.96
CA LEU A 225 28.32 6.81 -17.82
C LEU A 225 26.88 7.16 -18.19
N ALA A 226 26.67 8.19 -19.03
CA ALA A 226 25.35 8.54 -19.51
C ALA A 226 24.72 7.41 -20.33
N PHE A 227 25.50 6.79 -21.22
CA PHE A 227 25.07 5.63 -22.01
C PHE A 227 24.72 4.44 -21.11
N VAL A 228 25.61 4.05 -20.19
CA VAL A 228 25.39 2.92 -19.26
C VAL A 228 24.18 3.19 -18.37
N GLY A 229 24.07 4.40 -17.80
CA GLY A 229 22.94 4.81 -16.99
C GLY A 229 21.62 4.73 -17.75
N ASN A 230 21.61 5.16 -19.01
CA ASN A 230 20.43 5.07 -19.88
C ASN A 230 20.08 3.62 -20.22
N LEU A 231 21.06 2.78 -20.54
CA LEU A 231 20.84 1.37 -20.85
C LEU A 231 20.20 0.65 -19.65
N ILE A 232 20.69 0.90 -18.43
CA ILE A 232 20.12 0.35 -17.19
C ILE A 232 18.69 0.88 -16.98
N LEU A 233 18.43 2.16 -17.24
CA LEU A 233 17.08 2.74 -17.11
C LEU A 233 16.08 2.04 -18.02
N LEU A 234 16.44 1.89 -19.30
CA LEU A 234 15.56 1.26 -20.29
C LEU A 234 15.42 -0.25 -20.06
N PHE A 235 16.47 -0.92 -19.59
CA PHE A 235 16.35 -2.32 -19.17
C PHE A 235 15.46 -2.46 -17.93
N THR A 236 15.51 -1.49 -17.01
CA THR A 236 14.58 -1.46 -15.89
C THR A 236 13.13 -1.26 -16.38
N LEU A 237 12.94 -0.44 -17.42
CA LEU A 237 11.64 -0.22 -18.08
C LEU A 237 11.05 -1.49 -18.68
N SER A 238 11.87 -2.38 -19.23
CA SER A 238 11.37 -3.68 -19.69
C SER A 238 10.85 -4.54 -18.53
N LEU A 239 11.44 -4.41 -17.32
CA LEU A 239 11.11 -5.23 -16.15
C LEU A 239 9.96 -4.70 -15.27
N ALA A 240 9.69 -3.39 -15.29
CA ALA A 240 8.74 -2.78 -14.34
C ALA A 240 7.86 -1.71 -14.99
N SER A 241 6.91 -1.18 -14.20
CA SER A 241 5.99 -0.13 -14.60
C SER A 241 6.73 1.18 -14.92
N PRO A 242 6.46 1.83 -16.07
CA PRO A 242 6.94 3.16 -16.40
C PRO A 242 6.72 4.18 -15.27
N THR A 243 5.55 4.15 -14.62
CA THR A 243 5.19 5.07 -13.54
C THR A 243 6.12 4.93 -12.34
N LEU A 244 6.40 3.69 -11.92
CA LEU A 244 7.28 3.44 -10.77
C LEU A 244 8.71 3.90 -11.06
N ILE A 245 9.20 3.65 -12.27
CA ILE A 245 10.54 4.05 -12.70
C ILE A 245 10.65 5.56 -12.80
N ASN A 246 9.69 6.20 -13.47
CA ASN A 246 9.66 7.64 -13.64
C ASN A 246 9.43 8.37 -12.32
N GLY A 247 8.62 7.81 -11.41
CA GLY A 247 8.47 8.32 -10.04
C GLY A 247 9.80 8.45 -9.29
N LEU A 248 10.74 7.54 -9.53
CA LEU A 248 12.09 7.61 -8.96
C LEU A 248 12.99 8.67 -9.63
N GLY A 249 12.50 9.40 -10.64
CA GLY A 249 13.21 10.48 -11.30
C GLY A 249 13.63 11.60 -10.34
N GLY A 250 12.95 11.78 -9.21
CA GLY A 250 13.37 12.68 -8.13
C GLY A 250 14.63 12.23 -7.39
N VAL A 251 14.88 10.91 -7.31
CA VAL A 251 15.97 10.30 -6.53
C VAL A 251 17.35 10.73 -7.03
N ARG A 252 17.54 10.92 -8.35
CA ARG A 252 18.83 11.40 -8.88
C ARG A 252 19.25 12.74 -8.29
N TYR A 253 18.29 13.61 -7.97
CA TYR A 253 18.59 14.92 -7.40
C TYR A 253 18.92 14.83 -5.90
N ALA A 254 18.38 13.82 -5.21
CA ALA A 254 18.82 13.48 -3.86
C ALA A 254 20.30 13.07 -3.86
N PHE A 255 20.71 12.17 -4.76
CA PHE A 255 22.12 11.79 -4.92
C PHE A 255 23.00 12.97 -5.33
N LEU A 256 22.56 13.77 -6.30
CA LEU A 256 23.30 14.95 -6.75
C LEU A 256 23.51 15.95 -5.60
N PHE A 257 22.51 16.15 -4.75
CA PHE A 257 22.64 17.00 -3.57
C PHE A 257 23.66 16.46 -2.56
N VAL A 258 23.62 15.15 -2.27
CA VAL A 258 24.62 14.52 -1.39
C VAL A 258 26.02 14.71 -1.95
N PHE A 259 26.23 14.49 -3.25
CA PHE A 259 27.52 14.76 -3.89
C PHE A 259 27.92 16.23 -3.78
N ALA A 260 27.01 17.15 -4.06
CA ALA A 260 27.29 18.58 -3.95
C ALA A 260 27.73 18.98 -2.53
N VAL A 261 27.11 18.43 -1.47
CA VAL A 261 27.51 18.69 -0.08
C VAL A 261 28.90 18.13 0.22
N ILE A 262 29.21 16.91 -0.23
CA ILE A 262 30.53 16.29 -0.04
C ILE A 262 31.62 17.10 -0.76
N LEU A 263 31.35 17.49 -2.02
CA LEU A 263 32.25 18.31 -2.83
C LEU A 263 32.43 19.71 -2.23
N ALA A 264 31.37 20.31 -1.67
CA ALA A 264 31.46 21.60 -0.98
C ALA A 264 32.42 21.56 0.21
N GLY A 265 32.43 20.46 0.97
CA GLY A 265 33.33 20.28 2.11
C GLY A 265 34.79 20.04 1.69
N LYS A 266 35.03 19.24 0.64
CA LYS A 266 36.39 18.85 0.21
C LYS A 266 37.03 19.81 -0.80
N TRP A 267 36.24 20.35 -1.73
CA TRP A 267 36.69 21.21 -2.82
C TRP A 267 35.73 22.39 -3.07
N PRO A 268 35.70 23.39 -2.17
CA PRO A 268 34.78 24.53 -2.26
C PRO A 268 34.88 25.32 -3.58
N ARG A 269 36.05 25.30 -4.24
CA ARG A 269 36.32 26.02 -5.50
C ARG A 269 35.52 25.49 -6.70
N LEU A 270 34.93 24.30 -6.62
CA LEU A 270 34.13 23.68 -7.69
C LEU A 270 32.63 24.02 -7.60
N MET A 271 32.20 24.79 -6.59
CA MET A 271 30.79 25.08 -6.32
C MET A 271 30.39 26.50 -6.73
N ASP A 272 29.56 26.63 -7.76
CA ASP A 272 28.98 27.92 -8.17
C ASP A 272 27.74 28.35 -7.32
N GLU A 273 27.14 27.43 -6.54
CA GLU A 273 25.92 27.69 -5.76
C GLU A 273 26.25 28.12 -4.31
N LYS A 274 25.81 29.32 -3.91
CA LYS A 274 25.82 29.74 -2.51
C LYS A 274 24.75 28.95 -1.73
N MET A 275 25.20 28.03 -0.88
CA MET A 275 24.34 27.18 -0.08
C MET A 275 23.77 27.97 1.11
N SER A 276 22.57 28.51 0.95
CA SER A 276 21.79 29.04 2.08
C SER A 276 21.33 27.92 3.00
N PHE A 277 21.37 28.14 4.31
CA PHE A 277 20.86 27.21 5.33
C PHE A 277 19.42 26.75 5.03
N TRP A 278 18.55 27.68 4.64
CA TRP A 278 17.15 27.37 4.30
C TRP A 278 17.01 26.52 3.03
N LEU A 279 17.91 26.71 2.06
CA LEU A 279 17.95 25.89 0.85
C LEU A 279 18.37 24.45 1.17
N VAL A 280 19.33 24.27 2.08
CA VAL A 280 19.78 22.96 2.57
C VAL A 280 18.65 22.24 3.28
N ILE A 281 17.99 22.87 4.27
CA ILE A 281 16.86 22.27 5.01
C ILE A 281 15.78 21.80 4.04
N ARG A 282 15.40 22.64 3.08
CA ARG A 282 14.36 22.30 2.12
C ARG A 282 14.73 21.09 1.25
N LYS A 283 15.99 21.02 0.79
CA LYS A 283 16.49 19.84 0.05
C LYS A 283 16.50 18.59 0.93
N ILE A 284 16.86 18.70 2.22
CA ILE A 284 16.80 17.57 3.17
C ILE A 284 15.36 17.08 3.34
N ILE A 285 14.39 17.98 3.55
CA ILE A 285 12.97 17.61 3.66
C ILE A 285 12.51 16.86 2.40
N ALA A 286 12.82 17.37 1.21
CA ALA A 286 12.48 16.69 -0.03
C ALA A 286 13.07 15.28 -0.13
N ILE A 287 14.33 15.11 0.29
CA ILE A 287 15.02 13.82 0.30
C ILE A 287 14.36 12.84 1.28
N ILE A 288 13.89 13.31 2.44
CA ILE A 288 13.14 12.47 3.40
C ILE A 288 11.86 11.92 2.74
N PHE A 289 11.09 12.76 2.05
CA PHE A 289 9.91 12.31 1.30
C PHE A 289 10.27 11.25 0.25
N ILE A 290 11.34 11.47 -0.51
CA ILE A 290 11.80 10.54 -1.53
C ILE A 290 12.27 9.21 -0.90
N ILE A 291 13.07 9.25 0.17
CA ILE A 291 13.52 8.04 0.87
C ILE A 291 12.33 7.26 1.40
N PHE A 292 11.36 7.93 2.02
CA PHE A 292 10.16 7.29 2.54
C PHE A 292 9.34 6.62 1.41
N GLY A 293 9.23 7.28 0.26
CA GLY A 293 8.62 6.67 -0.93
C GLY A 293 9.35 5.41 -1.40
N VAL A 294 10.69 5.42 -1.41
CA VAL A 294 11.50 4.22 -1.76
C VAL A 294 11.30 3.10 -0.74
N LEU A 295 11.27 3.43 0.56
CA LEU A 295 11.03 2.45 1.62
C LEU A 295 9.64 1.79 1.48
N ILE A 296 8.61 2.54 1.11
CA ILE A 296 7.27 2.00 0.87
C ILE A 296 7.26 1.01 -0.32
N LEU A 297 8.02 1.26 -1.38
CA LEU A 297 8.13 0.32 -2.51
C LEU A 297 8.82 -1.01 -2.14
N LEU A 298 9.60 -1.04 -1.05
CA LEU A 298 10.21 -2.27 -0.53
C LEU A 298 9.20 -3.13 0.25
N ILE A 299 8.06 -2.58 0.65
CA ILE A 299 7.03 -3.31 1.38
C ILE A 299 6.26 -4.22 0.42
N GLN A 300 6.48 -5.52 0.53
CA GLN A 300 5.76 -6.54 -0.24
C GLN A 300 4.63 -7.13 0.61
N PRO A 301 3.42 -7.37 0.06
CA PRO A 301 2.32 -7.99 0.80
C PRO A 301 2.76 -9.30 1.48
N ALA A 302 2.33 -9.52 2.72
CA ALA A 302 2.62 -10.75 3.46
C ALA A 302 2.16 -11.99 2.69
N LYS A 303 2.96 -13.05 2.75
CA LYS A 303 2.56 -14.38 2.29
C LYS A 303 1.61 -14.97 3.33
N THR A 304 0.35 -15.13 2.97
CA THR A 304 -0.68 -15.62 3.88
C THR A 304 -0.95 -17.12 3.69
N PRO A 305 -1.38 -17.86 4.72
CA PRO A 305 -1.57 -19.31 4.65
C PRO A 305 -2.72 -19.78 3.74
N GLY A 306 -3.61 -18.87 3.33
CA GLY A 306 -4.87 -19.17 2.67
C GLY A 306 -5.97 -19.44 3.70
N ALA A 307 -7.19 -18.94 3.46
CA ALA A 307 -8.34 -19.07 4.37
C ALA A 307 -8.82 -20.52 4.50
N LYS A 308 -8.12 -21.30 5.33
CA LYS A 308 -8.27 -22.75 5.47
C LYS A 308 -9.32 -23.14 6.50
N ILE A 309 -9.49 -22.33 7.54
CA ILE A 309 -10.35 -22.65 8.67
C ILE A 309 -11.43 -21.58 8.75
N TRP A 310 -12.68 -22.03 8.80
CA TRP A 310 -13.85 -21.19 8.99
C TRP A 310 -14.45 -21.53 10.34
N GLY A 311 -14.80 -20.48 11.09
CA GLY A 311 -15.46 -20.57 12.38
C GLY A 311 -16.58 -19.57 12.49
N VAL A 312 -17.19 -19.48 13.67
CA VAL A 312 -18.27 -18.52 13.94
C VAL A 312 -18.01 -17.76 15.24
N ASP A 313 -18.38 -16.49 15.27
CA ASP A 313 -18.57 -15.73 16.51
C ASP A 313 -20.03 -15.91 16.94
N PHE A 314 -20.25 -16.62 18.04
CA PHE A 314 -21.58 -16.95 18.54
C PHE A 314 -21.89 -16.25 19.87
N SER A 315 -23.10 -15.71 19.94
CA SER A 315 -23.62 -14.94 21.07
C SER A 315 -25.07 -15.32 21.36
N SER A 316 -25.30 -15.93 22.52
CA SER A 316 -26.67 -16.14 23.02
C SER A 316 -27.40 -14.83 23.32
N LEU A 317 -26.67 -13.76 23.70
CA LEU A 317 -27.26 -12.43 23.87
C LEU A 317 -27.88 -11.96 22.56
N TYR A 318 -27.13 -12.07 21.46
CA TYR A 318 -27.63 -11.64 20.16
C TYR A 318 -28.73 -12.55 19.63
N THR A 319 -28.64 -13.86 19.88
CA THR A 319 -29.71 -14.82 19.56
C THR A 319 -31.05 -14.41 20.20
N ARG A 320 -31.04 -14.04 21.49
CA ARG A 320 -32.24 -13.53 22.18
C ARG A 320 -32.74 -12.21 21.59
N GLN A 321 -31.84 -11.31 21.22
CA GLN A 321 -32.21 -10.04 20.57
C GLN A 321 -32.91 -10.26 19.22
N LEU A 322 -32.60 -11.33 18.51
CA LEU A 322 -33.27 -11.75 17.27
C LEU A 322 -34.61 -12.49 17.51
N GLY A 323 -34.99 -12.71 18.77
CA GLY A 323 -36.19 -13.47 19.13
C GLY A 323 -36.06 -14.97 18.91
N LEU A 324 -34.84 -15.51 19.00
CA LEU A 324 -34.52 -16.93 18.85
C LEU A 324 -34.06 -17.54 20.19
N ASP A 325 -34.07 -18.87 20.28
CA ASP A 325 -33.55 -19.63 21.42
C ASP A 325 -32.14 -20.17 21.11
N SER A 326 -31.15 -19.79 21.92
CA SER A 326 -29.77 -20.29 21.80
C SER A 326 -29.66 -21.81 21.93
N ARG A 327 -30.60 -22.45 22.63
CA ARG A 327 -30.67 -23.91 22.77
C ARG A 327 -31.16 -24.61 21.51
N GLU A 328 -31.68 -23.87 20.53
CA GLU A 328 -32.00 -24.37 19.19
C GLU A 328 -30.91 -23.97 18.19
N VAL A 329 -30.48 -22.71 18.23
CA VAL A 329 -29.52 -22.14 17.26
C VAL A 329 -28.15 -22.81 17.37
N LEU A 330 -27.58 -22.96 18.57
CA LEU A 330 -26.25 -23.54 18.72
C LEU A 330 -26.20 -25.00 18.24
N PRO A 331 -27.14 -25.89 18.63
CA PRO A 331 -27.21 -27.23 18.05
C PRO A 331 -27.39 -27.24 16.53
N ALA A 332 -28.14 -26.30 15.95
CA ALA A 332 -28.26 -26.21 14.49
C ALA A 332 -26.91 -25.86 13.83
N ILE A 333 -26.16 -24.92 14.40
CA ILE A 333 -24.81 -24.56 13.92
C ILE A 333 -23.86 -25.77 14.03
N LEU A 334 -23.90 -26.49 15.16
CA LEU A 334 -23.04 -27.66 15.38
C LEU A 334 -23.40 -28.85 14.48
N ASN A 335 -24.69 -29.12 14.30
CA ASN A 335 -25.16 -30.37 13.69
C ASN A 335 -25.51 -30.24 12.21
N ASP A 336 -26.02 -29.10 11.76
CA ASP A 336 -26.37 -28.86 10.35
C ASP A 336 -25.20 -28.19 9.61
N LEU A 337 -24.66 -27.07 10.14
CA LEU A 337 -23.49 -26.43 9.53
C LEU A 337 -22.17 -27.16 9.80
N LYS A 338 -22.11 -28.08 10.77
CA LYS A 338 -20.90 -28.84 11.14
C LYS A 338 -19.71 -27.97 11.58
N VAL A 339 -19.96 -26.77 12.09
CA VAL A 339 -18.92 -25.86 12.56
C VAL A 339 -18.08 -26.50 13.67
N LYS A 340 -16.75 -26.32 13.60
CA LYS A 340 -15.80 -26.80 14.61
C LYS A 340 -15.04 -25.70 15.34
N ASP A 341 -14.88 -24.52 14.76
CA ASP A 341 -14.16 -23.41 15.39
C ASP A 341 -15.16 -22.34 15.85
N PHE A 342 -15.16 -22.04 17.14
CA PHE A 342 -16.04 -21.09 17.79
C PHE A 342 -15.25 -19.99 18.48
N ARG A 343 -15.79 -18.78 18.43
CA ARG A 343 -15.44 -17.68 19.32
C ARG A 343 -16.67 -17.39 20.17
N LEU A 344 -16.51 -17.51 21.48
CA LEU A 344 -17.56 -17.25 22.47
C LEU A 344 -17.18 -16.02 23.30
N ASN A 345 -18.20 -15.36 23.83
CA ASN A 345 -18.05 -14.12 24.59
C ASN A 345 -18.63 -14.31 25.99
N ALA A 346 -17.77 -14.23 27.01
CA ALA A 346 -18.22 -14.17 28.38
C ALA A 346 -18.68 -12.74 28.68
N HIS A 347 -19.94 -12.40 28.39
CA HIS A 347 -20.46 -11.06 28.66
C HIS A 347 -20.62 -10.85 30.17
N TRP A 348 -19.90 -9.87 30.73
CA TRP A 348 -19.90 -9.61 32.18
C TRP A 348 -21.30 -9.28 32.71
N SER A 349 -22.06 -8.45 31.99
CA SER A 349 -23.46 -8.11 32.26
C SER A 349 -24.40 -9.31 32.34
N GLU A 350 -24.13 -10.38 31.59
CA GLU A 350 -24.96 -11.60 31.59
C GLU A 350 -24.55 -12.57 32.70
N ILE A 351 -23.25 -12.63 33.02
CA ILE A 351 -22.71 -13.57 34.01
C ILE A 351 -22.83 -13.04 35.44
N GLU A 352 -22.65 -11.75 35.68
CA GLU A 352 -22.71 -11.14 37.03
C GLU A 352 -23.78 -10.05 37.07
N LYS A 353 -25.04 -10.45 36.94
CA LYS A 353 -26.20 -9.53 36.92
C LYS A 353 -26.37 -8.75 38.23
N ALA A 354 -25.91 -9.33 39.34
CA ALA A 354 -25.83 -8.68 40.64
C ALA A 354 -24.45 -8.96 41.25
N GLU A 355 -23.90 -8.00 41.98
CA GLU A 355 -22.57 -8.09 42.55
C GLU A 355 -22.37 -9.40 43.34
N GLY A 356 -21.32 -10.15 43.00
CA GLY A 356 -20.96 -11.42 43.64
C GLY A 356 -21.86 -12.62 43.30
N HIS A 357 -22.90 -12.44 42.49
CA HIS A 357 -23.83 -13.49 42.08
C HIS A 357 -23.58 -13.85 40.62
N TYR A 358 -22.90 -14.99 40.41
CA TYR A 358 -22.50 -15.46 39.09
C TYR A 358 -23.48 -16.51 38.54
N ASP A 359 -24.00 -16.27 37.33
CA ASP A 359 -24.80 -17.21 36.55
C ASP A 359 -24.02 -17.62 35.30
N PHE A 360 -23.48 -18.84 35.32
CA PHE A 360 -22.75 -19.42 34.20
C PHE A 360 -23.62 -20.35 33.34
N SER A 361 -24.91 -20.52 33.65
CA SER A 361 -25.75 -21.58 33.05
C SER A 361 -25.77 -21.55 31.53
N GLU A 362 -25.82 -20.36 30.92
CA GLU A 362 -25.83 -20.19 29.47
C GLU A 362 -24.46 -20.46 28.84
N LEU A 363 -23.38 -19.95 29.43
CA LEU A 363 -22.03 -20.16 28.91
C LEU A 363 -21.56 -21.61 29.11
N ASP A 364 -21.96 -22.24 30.23
CA ASP A 364 -21.74 -23.67 30.47
C ASP A 364 -22.43 -24.51 29.40
N PHE A 365 -23.69 -24.18 29.07
CA PHE A 365 -24.40 -24.85 27.98
C PHE A 365 -23.63 -24.73 26.67
N GLN A 366 -23.20 -23.53 26.28
CA GLN A 366 -22.44 -23.32 25.05
C GLN A 366 -21.14 -24.14 25.00
N VAL A 367 -20.32 -24.01 26.05
CA VAL A 367 -19.01 -24.69 26.14
C VAL A 367 -19.19 -26.21 26.09
N ASN A 368 -20.13 -26.75 26.86
CA ASN A 368 -20.36 -28.20 26.93
C ASN A 368 -20.87 -28.76 25.59
N GLU A 369 -21.78 -28.07 24.89
CA GLU A 369 -22.28 -28.56 23.59
C GLU A 369 -21.20 -28.54 22.51
N ILE A 370 -20.36 -27.49 22.49
CA ILE A 370 -19.24 -27.42 21.55
C ILE A 370 -18.18 -28.48 21.87
N GLU A 371 -17.87 -28.70 23.15
CA GLU A 371 -16.95 -29.75 23.60
C GLU A 371 -17.45 -31.15 23.19
N LYS A 372 -18.73 -31.47 23.45
CA LYS A 372 -19.33 -32.75 23.03
C LYS A 372 -19.22 -32.98 21.53
N ALA A 373 -19.29 -31.92 20.73
CA ALA A 373 -19.12 -31.97 19.29
C ALA A 373 -17.66 -32.00 18.83
N GLY A 374 -16.68 -31.98 19.74
CA GLY A 374 -15.25 -31.93 19.42
C GLY A 374 -14.81 -30.60 18.79
N GLY A 375 -15.50 -29.51 19.13
CA GLY A 375 -15.17 -28.17 18.67
C GLY A 375 -14.06 -27.50 19.48
N LYS A 376 -13.56 -26.38 18.95
CA LYS A 376 -12.51 -25.55 19.53
C LYS A 376 -13.05 -24.16 19.82
N ILE A 377 -12.69 -23.62 20.98
CA ILE A 377 -13.24 -22.38 21.50
C ILE A 377 -12.11 -21.35 21.72
N ILE A 378 -12.28 -20.17 21.14
CA ILE A 378 -11.70 -18.92 21.65
C ILE A 378 -12.70 -18.38 22.67
N LEU A 379 -12.30 -18.27 23.94
CA LEU A 379 -13.17 -17.67 24.95
C LEU A 379 -12.69 -16.24 25.25
N SER A 380 -13.54 -15.26 24.91
CA SER A 380 -13.27 -13.85 25.12
C SER A 380 -13.72 -13.41 26.51
N VAL A 381 -12.84 -12.69 27.22
CA VAL A 381 -13.07 -12.13 28.56
C VAL A 381 -12.68 -10.65 28.58
N GLY A 382 -13.35 -9.88 29.44
CA GLY A 382 -13.15 -8.42 29.53
C GLY A 382 -14.49 -7.69 29.64
N LYS A 383 -14.44 -6.36 29.72
CA LYS A 383 -15.64 -5.51 29.67
C LYS A 383 -16.05 -5.18 28.24
N ARG A 384 -15.11 -5.00 27.30
CA ARG A 384 -15.41 -4.76 25.89
C ARG A 384 -15.37 -6.07 25.14
N LEU A 385 -16.52 -6.51 24.64
CA LEU A 385 -16.68 -7.78 23.92
C LEU A 385 -17.61 -7.60 22.71
N PRO A 386 -17.55 -8.51 21.71
CA PRO A 386 -18.40 -8.43 20.53
C PRO A 386 -19.90 -8.33 20.85
N ARG A 387 -20.63 -7.74 19.89
CA ARG A 387 -22.07 -7.40 19.90
C ARG A 387 -22.40 -6.10 20.64
N TRP A 388 -23.52 -5.49 20.24
CA TRP A 388 -23.99 -4.21 20.78
C TRP A 388 -24.89 -4.40 22.02
N PRO A 389 -24.73 -3.57 23.08
CA PRO A 389 -23.67 -2.57 23.27
C PRO A 389 -22.29 -3.21 23.39
N GLU A 390 -21.23 -2.55 22.88
CA GLU A 390 -19.86 -3.11 22.90
C GLU A 390 -19.29 -3.29 24.32
N CYS A 391 -19.74 -2.46 25.27
CA CYS A 391 -19.33 -2.52 26.67
C CYS A 391 -20.38 -3.28 27.48
N HIS A 392 -19.98 -4.40 28.07
CA HIS A 392 -20.85 -5.32 28.80
C HIS A 392 -20.72 -5.14 30.31
N GLU A 393 -20.56 -3.91 30.79
CA GLU A 393 -20.58 -3.61 32.23
C GLU A 393 -22.00 -3.85 32.81
N PRO A 394 -22.13 -4.64 33.90
CA PRO A 394 -23.41 -4.79 34.60
C PRO A 394 -24.00 -3.46 35.09
N GLU A 395 -25.33 -3.36 35.21
CA GLU A 395 -25.97 -2.12 35.68
C GLU A 395 -25.49 -1.65 37.06
N TRP A 396 -25.16 -2.59 37.95
CA TRP A 396 -24.72 -2.28 39.32
C TRP A 396 -23.34 -1.62 39.39
N ILE A 397 -22.47 -1.82 38.39
CA ILE A 397 -21.12 -1.21 38.38
C ILE A 397 -21.09 0.14 37.65
N LYS A 398 -22.09 0.48 36.83
CA LYS A 398 -22.04 1.65 35.94
C LYS A 398 -21.74 2.99 36.64
N LYS A 399 -22.22 3.15 37.88
CA LYS A 399 -22.07 4.38 38.69
C LYS A 399 -20.84 4.39 39.61
N GLU A 400 -20.10 3.30 39.66
CA GLU A 400 -18.90 3.19 40.50
C GLU A 400 -17.72 3.98 39.92
N LYS A 401 -16.73 4.27 40.78
CA LYS A 401 -15.47 4.89 40.37
C LYS A 401 -14.65 3.91 39.51
N GLU A 402 -13.90 4.43 38.53
CA GLU A 402 -13.14 3.61 37.58
C GLU A 402 -12.15 2.64 38.26
N GLU A 403 -11.53 3.05 39.37
CA GLU A 403 -10.64 2.18 40.16
C GLU A 403 -11.38 0.95 40.71
N MET A 404 -12.58 1.16 41.24
CA MET A 404 -13.43 0.08 41.73
C MET A 404 -13.95 -0.78 40.58
N LYS A 405 -14.33 -0.17 39.44
CA LYS A 405 -14.71 -0.89 38.22
C LYS A 405 -13.60 -1.84 37.78
N ASN A 406 -12.37 -1.34 37.73
CA ASN A 406 -11.18 -2.08 37.34
C ASN A 406 -10.89 -3.25 38.28
N GLU A 407 -10.97 -3.06 39.59
CA GLU A 407 -10.80 -4.15 40.56
C GLU A 407 -11.87 -5.25 40.40
N LYS A 408 -13.12 -4.85 40.17
CA LYS A 408 -14.25 -5.79 39.99
C LYS A 408 -14.17 -6.53 38.67
N LEU A 409 -13.73 -5.86 37.61
CA LEU A 409 -13.46 -6.46 36.31
C LEU A 409 -12.35 -7.52 36.40
N LEU A 410 -11.25 -7.24 37.11
CA LEU A 410 -10.20 -8.24 37.33
C LEU A 410 -10.73 -9.46 38.10
N LYS A 411 -11.56 -9.26 39.14
CA LYS A 411 -12.23 -10.37 39.86
C LYS A 411 -13.15 -11.18 38.96
N TYR A 412 -13.91 -10.52 38.10
CA TYR A 412 -14.76 -11.16 37.11
C TYR A 412 -13.94 -12.03 36.13
N ILE A 413 -12.89 -11.46 35.53
CA ILE A 413 -11.97 -12.19 34.64
C ILE A 413 -11.40 -13.40 35.35
N GLU A 414 -10.94 -13.24 36.60
CA GLU A 414 -10.43 -14.33 37.42
C GLU A 414 -11.46 -15.47 37.58
N LYS A 415 -12.72 -15.15 37.85
CA LYS A 415 -13.79 -16.14 38.00
C LYS A 415 -14.06 -16.91 36.71
N VAL A 416 -14.12 -16.21 35.56
CA VAL A 416 -14.34 -16.86 34.26
C VAL A 416 -13.16 -17.77 33.92
N VAL A 417 -11.92 -17.27 34.01
CA VAL A 417 -10.73 -18.05 33.65
C VAL A 417 -10.58 -19.28 34.55
N ASN A 418 -10.72 -19.13 35.87
CA ASN A 418 -10.62 -20.28 36.78
C ASN A 418 -11.71 -21.33 36.54
N ARG A 419 -12.90 -20.93 36.10
CA ARG A 419 -13.97 -21.86 35.77
C ARG A 419 -13.64 -22.73 34.57
N TYR A 420 -13.05 -22.14 33.52
CA TYR A 420 -12.96 -22.80 32.21
C TYR A 420 -11.55 -23.22 31.78
N LYS A 421 -10.48 -22.80 32.49
CA LYS A 421 -9.08 -23.14 32.14
C LYS A 421 -8.75 -24.64 32.08
N ASN A 422 -9.57 -25.50 32.69
CA ASN A 422 -9.35 -26.96 32.62
C ASN A 422 -10.09 -27.63 31.45
N ASN A 423 -10.86 -26.87 30.65
CA ASN A 423 -11.53 -27.40 29.47
C ASN A 423 -10.60 -27.37 28.25
N GLU A 424 -10.27 -28.54 27.69
CA GLU A 424 -9.33 -28.67 26.56
C GLU A 424 -9.88 -28.11 25.24
N SER A 425 -11.20 -27.97 25.10
CA SER A 425 -11.83 -27.39 23.91
C SER A 425 -11.52 -25.90 23.80
N ILE A 426 -11.32 -25.21 24.92
CA ILE A 426 -10.81 -23.84 24.91
C ILE A 426 -9.35 -23.91 24.57
N TRP A 427 -8.94 -23.30 23.46
CA TRP A 427 -7.55 -23.37 22.99
C TRP A 427 -6.83 -22.01 23.07
N ALA A 428 -7.60 -20.92 23.18
CA ALA A 428 -7.09 -19.56 23.33
C ALA A 428 -8.03 -18.69 24.16
N TRP A 429 -7.44 -17.72 24.85
CA TRP A 429 -8.14 -16.66 25.56
C TRP A 429 -8.04 -15.38 24.77
N GLN A 430 -9.17 -14.73 24.49
CA GLN A 430 -9.14 -13.34 24.01
C GLN A 430 -9.35 -12.40 25.20
N VAL A 431 -8.50 -11.37 25.33
CA VAL A 431 -8.63 -10.33 26.36
C VAL A 431 -9.04 -9.03 25.70
N GLU A 432 -10.25 -8.56 26.02
CA GLU A 432 -10.92 -7.41 25.41
C GLU A 432 -11.13 -7.56 23.89
N ASN A 433 -12.10 -6.82 23.33
CA ASN A 433 -12.31 -6.72 21.89
C ASN A 433 -11.95 -5.32 21.40
N GLU A 434 -11.01 -5.25 20.46
CA GLU A 434 -10.55 -4.00 19.83
C GLU A 434 -10.29 -2.87 20.85
N PRO A 435 -9.51 -3.11 21.93
CA PRO A 435 -9.38 -2.18 23.07
C PRO A 435 -8.85 -0.78 22.68
N PHE A 436 -8.24 -0.67 21.50
CA PHE A 436 -7.66 0.57 21.00
C PHE A 436 -8.54 1.33 20.01
N LEU A 437 -9.68 0.76 19.60
CA LEU A 437 -10.64 1.41 18.72
C LEU A 437 -11.33 2.55 19.49
N TRP A 438 -11.28 3.76 18.93
CA TRP A 438 -11.80 4.97 19.55
C TRP A 438 -12.79 5.68 18.61
N GLY A 439 -13.86 6.24 19.19
CA GLY A 439 -14.88 6.98 18.44
C GLY A 439 -15.96 6.11 17.78
N PHE A 440 -15.97 4.80 18.07
CA PHE A 440 -17.06 3.89 17.74
C PHE A 440 -17.69 3.39 19.05
N GLY A 441 -19.01 3.58 19.17
CA GLY A 441 -19.81 3.11 20.30
C GLY A 441 -19.74 3.94 21.59
N GLU A 442 -20.37 3.42 22.65
CA GLU A 442 -20.46 4.05 23.98
C GLU A 442 -19.33 3.61 24.94
N CYS A 443 -18.42 2.73 24.49
CA CYS A 443 -17.35 2.22 25.33
C CYS A 443 -16.19 3.22 25.44
N PRO A 444 -15.74 3.60 26.66
CA PRO A 444 -14.55 4.43 26.81
C PRO A 444 -13.32 3.71 26.29
N ARG A 445 -12.30 4.49 25.91
CA ARG A 445 -11.00 3.96 25.48
C ARG A 445 -10.35 3.18 26.63
N THR A 446 -9.88 1.96 26.35
CA THR A 446 -9.14 1.16 27.31
C THR A 446 -7.78 1.81 27.61
N ASP A 447 -7.43 1.87 28.89
CA ASP A 447 -6.12 2.31 29.34
C ASP A 447 -5.05 1.25 29.02
N ASP A 448 -3.94 1.69 28.44
CA ASP A 448 -2.87 0.82 27.95
C ASP A 448 -2.18 0.05 29.09
N GLU A 449 -2.10 0.61 30.29
CA GLU A 449 -1.52 -0.04 31.48
C GLU A 449 -2.50 -1.02 32.12
N PHE A 450 -3.79 -0.65 32.18
CA PHE A 450 -4.83 -1.52 32.71
C PHE A 450 -5.02 -2.79 31.85
N LEU A 451 -5.03 -2.67 30.52
CA LEU A 451 -5.07 -3.83 29.64
C LEU A 451 -3.91 -4.79 29.89
N GLU A 452 -2.71 -4.27 30.21
CA GLU A 452 -1.57 -5.12 30.55
C GLU A 452 -1.83 -5.91 31.84
N LYS A 453 -2.52 -5.31 32.83
CA LYS A 453 -2.92 -6.03 34.06
C LYS A 453 -3.91 -7.15 33.75
N GLU A 454 -4.88 -6.93 32.87
CA GLU A 454 -5.83 -7.96 32.44
C GLU A 454 -5.11 -9.13 31.75
N ILE A 455 -4.21 -8.83 30.80
CA ILE A 455 -3.41 -9.84 30.09
C ILE A 455 -2.53 -10.62 31.06
N LEU A 456 -1.85 -9.94 31.99
CA LEU A 456 -0.98 -10.59 32.97
C LEU A 456 -1.77 -11.46 33.96
N LEU A 457 -3.00 -11.04 34.31
CA LEU A 457 -3.90 -11.84 35.14
C LEU A 457 -4.28 -13.15 34.43
N VAL A 458 -4.74 -13.09 33.18
CA VAL A 458 -5.10 -14.32 32.44
C VAL A 458 -3.88 -15.24 32.30
N LYS A 459 -2.70 -14.69 31.99
CA LYS A 459 -1.45 -15.47 31.91
C LYS A 459 -1.05 -16.11 33.24
N SER A 460 -1.32 -15.48 34.39
CA SER A 460 -0.96 -16.04 35.70
C SER A 460 -1.92 -17.14 36.15
N LEU A 461 -3.19 -17.07 35.73
CA LEU A 461 -4.22 -18.05 36.07
C LEU A 461 -4.14 -19.34 35.23
N ASP A 462 -3.57 -19.27 34.02
CA ASP A 462 -3.34 -20.38 33.09
C ASP A 462 -1.85 -20.47 32.66
N PRO A 463 -0.93 -20.86 33.57
CA PRO A 463 0.51 -20.89 33.32
C PRO A 463 0.98 -22.13 32.55
N PRO A 464 2.24 -22.17 32.05
CA PRO A 464 2.82 -23.35 31.41
C PRO A 464 2.80 -24.59 32.33
N PRO A 465 2.75 -25.83 31.79
CA PRO A 465 2.82 -26.19 30.37
C PRO A 465 1.49 -26.09 29.59
N GLY A 466 0.37 -25.81 30.27
CA GLY A 466 -0.96 -25.70 29.66
C GLY A 466 -1.32 -24.31 29.10
N ARG A 467 -0.42 -23.33 29.23
CA ARG A 467 -0.66 -21.92 28.85
C ARG A 467 -1.24 -21.79 27.45
N ARG A 468 -2.54 -21.48 27.40
CA ARG A 468 -3.24 -21.12 26.18
C ARG A 468 -2.75 -19.79 25.63
N GLN A 469 -2.87 -19.65 24.32
CA GLN A 469 -2.42 -18.44 23.64
C GLN A 469 -3.35 -17.27 23.97
N ILE A 470 -2.77 -16.08 24.14
CA ILE A 470 -3.53 -14.84 24.33
C ILE A 470 -3.78 -14.18 22.97
N ILE A 471 -5.05 -13.94 22.67
CA ILE A 471 -5.50 -13.17 21.52
C ILE A 471 -5.82 -11.75 21.96
N ILE A 472 -5.31 -10.76 21.22
CA ILE A 472 -5.74 -9.37 21.29
C ILE A 472 -6.18 -8.96 19.90
N THR A 473 -7.33 -8.30 19.80
CA THR A 473 -7.91 -7.87 18.52
C THR A 473 -7.71 -6.38 18.28
N ASP A 474 -7.73 -5.95 17.02
CA ASP A 474 -7.79 -4.53 16.63
C ASP A 474 -8.48 -4.39 15.27
N SER A 475 -9.07 -3.22 15.02
CA SER A 475 -9.84 -2.95 13.82
C SER A 475 -9.00 -3.16 12.58
N GLY A 476 -9.55 -3.95 11.66
CA GLY A 476 -9.01 -4.19 10.35
C GLY A 476 -8.87 -2.91 9.57
N GLU A 477 -9.94 -2.12 9.55
CA GLU A 477 -10.12 -0.98 8.67
C GLU A 477 -9.51 0.30 9.26
N LEU A 478 -9.61 0.49 10.58
CA LEU A 478 -9.26 1.74 11.26
C LEU A 478 -8.02 1.61 12.17
N GLY A 479 -7.73 0.41 12.68
CA GLY A 479 -6.66 0.18 13.67
C GLY A 479 -5.26 0.23 13.05
N LEU A 480 -4.26 0.73 13.79
CA LEU A 480 -2.85 0.68 13.36
C LEU A 480 -2.16 -0.65 13.72
N TRP A 481 -2.84 -1.54 14.46
CA TRP A 481 -2.42 -2.88 14.90
C TRP A 481 -1.24 -2.95 15.86
N HIS A 482 -0.27 -2.04 15.82
CA HIS A 482 0.97 -2.14 16.61
C HIS A 482 0.76 -2.33 18.12
N ARG A 483 -0.27 -1.69 18.71
CA ARG A 483 -0.57 -1.79 20.15
C ARG A 483 -1.15 -3.15 20.54
N ALA A 484 -2.04 -3.71 19.73
CA ALA A 484 -2.60 -5.05 19.95
C ALA A 484 -1.60 -6.15 19.57
N TYR A 485 -1.01 -6.03 18.38
CA TYR A 485 -0.06 -7.00 17.82
C TYR A 485 1.12 -7.24 18.76
N ARG A 486 1.72 -6.20 19.36
CA ARG A 486 2.85 -6.37 20.28
C ARG A 486 2.48 -7.16 21.55
N ARG A 487 1.23 -7.09 22.01
CA ARG A 487 0.74 -7.69 23.28
C ARG A 487 0.23 -9.12 23.11
N ALA A 488 -0.20 -9.48 21.90
CA ALA A 488 -0.81 -10.77 21.63
C ALA A 488 0.20 -11.90 21.36
N ASP A 489 -0.15 -13.13 21.69
CA ASP A 489 0.48 -14.33 21.14
C ASP A 489 -0.07 -14.60 19.71
N ILE A 490 -1.36 -14.36 19.51
CA ILE A 490 -2.07 -14.39 18.21
C ILE A 490 -2.79 -13.06 18.01
N PHE A 491 -2.60 -12.42 16.86
CA PHE A 491 -3.31 -11.18 16.55
C PHE A 491 -4.63 -11.46 15.84
N GLY A 492 -5.73 -10.90 16.35
CA GLY A 492 -7.03 -10.94 15.66
C GLY A 492 -7.38 -9.60 15.03
N THR A 493 -8.09 -9.62 13.91
CA THR A 493 -8.57 -8.40 13.26
C THR A 493 -9.96 -8.59 12.68
N THR A 494 -10.60 -7.49 12.31
CA THR A 494 -11.93 -7.46 11.68
C THR A 494 -11.81 -7.38 10.16
N MET A 495 -12.85 -7.81 9.45
CA MET A 495 -13.01 -7.57 8.02
C MET A 495 -14.46 -7.20 7.72
N TYR A 496 -14.74 -5.91 7.86
CA TYR A 496 -16.00 -5.29 7.48
C TYR A 496 -15.90 -4.70 6.07
N ARG A 497 -16.96 -4.87 5.29
CA ARG A 497 -17.02 -4.45 3.88
C ARG A 497 -18.03 -3.34 3.69
N VAL A 498 -19.23 -3.48 4.23
CA VAL A 498 -20.30 -2.49 4.11
C VAL A 498 -20.70 -2.05 5.52
N VAL A 499 -20.51 -0.76 5.82
CA VAL A 499 -20.82 -0.19 7.14
C VAL A 499 -21.72 1.03 7.00
N TYR A 500 -22.49 1.32 8.04
CA TYR A 500 -23.21 2.59 8.15
C TYR A 500 -22.28 3.67 8.73
N LEU A 501 -22.07 4.77 8.00
CA LEU A 501 -21.27 5.90 8.47
C LEU A 501 -22.17 7.04 8.96
N GLU A 502 -22.20 7.25 10.28
CA GLU A 502 -23.03 8.29 10.91
C GLU A 502 -22.76 9.69 10.37
N LEU A 503 -21.49 10.05 10.11
CA LEU A 503 -21.09 11.37 9.61
C LEU A 503 -21.74 11.76 8.28
N PHE A 504 -22.08 10.77 7.45
CA PHE A 504 -22.66 10.98 6.12
C PHE A 504 -24.09 10.44 5.99
N ASP A 505 -24.67 9.92 7.07
CA ASP A 505 -25.97 9.22 7.12
C ASP A 505 -26.19 8.28 5.93
N ARG A 506 -25.19 7.42 5.65
CA ARG A 506 -25.25 6.50 4.50
C ARG A 506 -24.44 5.23 4.72
N TYR A 507 -24.88 4.17 4.05
CA TYR A 507 -24.12 2.93 3.92
C TYR A 507 -22.97 3.12 2.93
N VAL A 508 -21.77 2.72 3.32
CA VAL A 508 -20.56 2.83 2.50
C VAL A 508 -19.86 1.49 2.45
N LYS A 509 -19.53 1.07 1.24
CA LYS A 509 -18.62 -0.03 1.01
C LYS A 509 -17.18 0.48 1.11
N TYR A 510 -16.39 -0.08 2.02
CA TYR A 510 -15.01 0.34 2.19
C TYR A 510 -14.21 0.09 0.90
N PRO A 511 -13.51 1.10 0.35
CA PRO A 511 -12.69 0.96 -0.85
C PRO A 511 -11.31 0.36 -0.50
N ILE A 512 -11.31 -0.70 0.31
CA ILE A 512 -10.11 -1.39 0.80
C ILE A 512 -9.93 -2.69 0.01
N SER A 513 -8.75 -2.91 -0.55
CA SER A 513 -8.43 -4.15 -1.26
C SER A 513 -7.81 -5.19 -0.32
N PRO A 514 -7.82 -6.49 -0.66
CA PRO A 514 -7.21 -7.53 0.18
C PRO A 514 -5.73 -7.28 0.51
N GLU A 515 -4.98 -6.63 -0.38
CA GLU A 515 -3.56 -6.31 -0.19
C GLU A 515 -3.33 -5.38 0.99
N TYR A 516 -4.30 -4.51 1.33
CA TYR A 516 -4.20 -3.63 2.49
C TYR A 516 -3.93 -4.42 3.78
N PHE A 517 -4.67 -5.51 4.00
CA PHE A 517 -4.50 -6.38 5.16
C PHE A 517 -3.14 -7.11 5.14
N LYS A 518 -2.71 -7.59 3.97
CA LYS A 518 -1.40 -8.24 3.78
C LYS A 518 -0.23 -7.28 4.00
N ILE A 519 -0.38 -6.02 3.60
CA ILE A 519 0.63 -4.97 3.81
C ILE A 519 0.71 -4.62 5.30
N LYS A 520 -0.42 -4.45 5.98
CA LYS A 520 -0.40 -4.23 7.44
C LYS A 520 0.22 -5.41 8.18
N ALA A 521 -0.09 -6.64 7.76
CA ALA A 521 0.52 -7.84 8.30
C ALA A 521 2.05 -7.80 8.18
N VAL A 522 2.61 -7.57 6.99
CA VAL A 522 4.08 -7.56 6.82
C VAL A 522 4.76 -6.44 7.62
N ILE A 523 4.10 -5.28 7.76
CA ILE A 523 4.63 -4.18 8.56
C ILE A 523 4.72 -4.61 10.03
N MET A 524 3.67 -5.26 10.56
CA MET A 524 3.69 -5.77 11.93
C MET A 524 4.71 -6.90 12.12
N GLU A 525 4.79 -7.84 11.17
CA GLU A 525 5.76 -8.94 11.21
C GLU A 525 7.22 -8.42 11.23
N ASN A 526 7.52 -7.38 10.43
CA ASN A 526 8.84 -6.77 10.39
C ASN A 526 9.19 -5.99 11.68
N LEU A 527 8.20 -5.41 12.35
CA LEU A 527 8.41 -4.60 13.56
C LEU A 527 8.44 -5.44 14.84
N PHE A 528 7.61 -6.48 14.93
CA PHE A 528 7.34 -7.22 16.18
C PHE A 528 7.55 -8.73 16.06
N GLY A 529 8.03 -9.22 14.92
CA GLY A 529 8.19 -10.64 14.63
C GLY A 529 6.90 -11.28 14.12
N LYS A 530 7.04 -12.41 13.43
CA LYS A 530 5.91 -13.12 12.81
C LYS A 530 5.01 -13.77 13.87
N LYS A 531 3.71 -13.48 13.80
CA LYS A 531 2.65 -14.09 14.62
C LYS A 531 1.54 -14.63 13.74
N GLN A 532 0.74 -15.55 14.26
CA GLN A 532 -0.51 -15.93 13.59
C GLN A 532 -1.44 -14.72 13.58
N ILE A 533 -2.06 -14.48 12.42
CA ILE A 533 -3.09 -13.45 12.25
C ILE A 533 -4.39 -14.16 11.86
N ILE A 534 -5.46 -13.87 12.59
CA ILE A 534 -6.79 -14.40 12.35
C ILE A 534 -7.77 -13.27 12.06
N ASN A 535 -8.80 -13.56 11.28
CA ASN A 535 -9.95 -12.68 11.16
C ASN A 535 -11.00 -13.11 12.20
N SER A 536 -11.08 -12.38 13.31
CA SER A 536 -12.00 -12.68 14.41
C SER A 536 -13.42 -12.21 14.15
N GLU A 537 -13.61 -11.28 13.20
CA GLU A 537 -14.93 -10.73 12.86
C GLU A 537 -15.03 -10.49 11.35
N LEU A 538 -15.38 -11.55 10.62
CA LEU A 538 -15.73 -11.45 9.22
C LEU A 538 -17.21 -11.09 9.09
N GLN A 539 -17.51 -9.98 8.42
CA GLN A 539 -18.90 -9.55 8.24
C GLN A 539 -19.74 -10.61 7.51
N ALA A 540 -20.69 -11.19 8.23
CA ALA A 540 -21.65 -12.18 7.73
C ALA A 540 -23.12 -11.74 7.89
N GLU A 541 -23.35 -10.50 8.32
CA GLU A 541 -24.67 -9.88 8.49
C GLU A 541 -24.64 -8.37 8.14
N PRO A 542 -25.81 -7.73 7.91
CA PRO A 542 -25.87 -6.30 7.60
C PRO A 542 -25.43 -5.45 8.79
N TRP A 543 -24.58 -4.45 8.53
CA TRP A 543 -24.26 -3.41 9.51
C TRP A 543 -25.26 -2.27 9.39
N LEU A 544 -26.22 -2.21 10.31
CA LEU A 544 -27.36 -1.29 10.28
C LEU A 544 -27.29 -0.26 11.40
N ARG A 545 -28.02 0.86 11.25
CA ARG A 545 -28.14 1.90 12.30
C ARG A 545 -28.93 1.40 13.52
N LYS A 546 -29.89 0.51 13.29
CA LYS A 546 -30.67 -0.18 14.32
C LYS A 546 -30.41 -1.67 14.20
N ARG A 547 -30.80 -2.45 15.21
CA ARG A 547 -30.64 -3.91 15.16
C ARG A 547 -31.48 -4.49 14.03
N PRO A 548 -31.06 -5.62 13.43
CA PRO A 548 -31.80 -6.23 12.31
C PRO A 548 -33.31 -6.42 12.56
N PRO A 549 -33.79 -6.90 13.72
CA PRO A 549 -35.23 -7.07 13.95
C PRO A 549 -36.03 -5.75 13.90
N ASP A 550 -35.35 -4.62 14.11
CA ASP A 550 -35.94 -3.27 14.15
C ASP A 550 -35.90 -2.58 12.77
N VAL A 551 -35.42 -3.26 11.71
CA VAL A 551 -35.24 -2.72 10.35
C VAL A 551 -36.00 -3.61 9.35
N PRO A 552 -36.80 -3.03 8.42
CA PRO A 552 -37.48 -3.81 7.39
C PRO A 552 -36.50 -4.66 6.57
N LEU A 553 -36.86 -5.92 6.31
CA LEU A 553 -36.01 -6.89 5.61
C LEU A 553 -35.49 -6.36 4.26
N GLU A 554 -36.34 -5.68 3.49
CA GLU A 554 -35.95 -5.07 2.21
C GLU A 554 -34.81 -4.04 2.36
N GLU A 555 -34.78 -3.30 3.47
CA GLU A 555 -33.69 -2.37 3.76
C GLU A 555 -32.41 -3.11 4.16
N GLN A 556 -32.54 -4.18 4.95
CA GLN A 556 -31.40 -5.04 5.30
C GLN A 556 -30.74 -5.63 4.05
N LEU A 557 -31.55 -6.18 3.13
CA LEU A 557 -31.07 -6.82 1.90
C LEU A 557 -30.50 -5.83 0.88
N LYS A 558 -30.86 -4.54 0.94
CA LYS A 558 -30.19 -3.49 0.15
C LYS A 558 -28.74 -3.26 0.60
N VAL A 559 -28.47 -3.47 1.88
CA VAL A 559 -27.14 -3.28 2.49
C VAL A 559 -26.32 -4.56 2.40
N PHE A 560 -26.98 -5.71 2.57
CA PHE A 560 -26.34 -7.02 2.65
C PHE A 560 -27.22 -8.11 2.06
N ASP A 561 -27.03 -8.40 0.78
CA ASP A 561 -27.65 -9.52 0.09
C ASP A 561 -26.73 -10.76 0.05
N ILE A 562 -27.21 -11.84 -0.56
CA ILE A 562 -26.44 -13.08 -0.72
C ILE A 562 -25.17 -12.89 -1.57
N ASN A 563 -25.16 -11.92 -2.49
CA ASN A 563 -23.98 -11.62 -3.31
C ASN A 563 -22.91 -10.93 -2.46
N GLN A 564 -23.30 -10.00 -1.59
CA GLN A 564 -22.40 -9.35 -0.65
C GLN A 564 -21.83 -10.36 0.36
N PHE A 565 -22.62 -11.32 0.83
CA PHE A 565 -22.12 -12.43 1.65
C PHE A 565 -21.02 -13.23 0.91
N LYS A 566 -21.29 -13.67 -0.33
CA LYS A 566 -20.31 -14.41 -1.15
C LYS A 566 -19.04 -13.58 -1.43
N GLU A 567 -19.20 -12.30 -1.75
CA GLU A 567 -18.09 -11.39 -1.98
C GLU A 567 -17.22 -11.24 -0.72
N ASN A 568 -17.82 -11.18 0.47
CA ASN A 568 -17.07 -11.11 1.73
C ASN A 568 -16.23 -12.37 1.96
N MET A 569 -16.76 -13.55 1.63
CA MET A 569 -16.02 -14.81 1.75
C MET A 569 -14.84 -14.87 0.75
N GLU A 570 -15.06 -14.46 -0.50
CA GLU A 570 -13.99 -14.36 -1.51
C GLU A 570 -12.95 -13.30 -1.15
N TYR A 571 -13.37 -12.20 -0.54
CA TYR A 571 -12.47 -11.17 -0.01
C TYR A 571 -11.56 -11.75 1.09
N ALA A 572 -12.14 -12.48 2.05
CA ALA A 572 -11.38 -13.15 3.10
C ALA A 572 -10.43 -14.23 2.55
N ARG A 573 -10.85 -15.01 1.54
CA ARG A 573 -9.98 -15.95 0.80
C ARG A 573 -8.80 -15.22 0.13
N SER A 574 -9.07 -14.07 -0.47
CA SER A 574 -8.07 -13.23 -1.13
C SER A 574 -7.06 -12.64 -0.14
N VAL A 575 -7.50 -12.24 1.07
CA VAL A 575 -6.59 -11.85 2.16
C VAL A 575 -5.78 -13.05 2.64
N GLY A 576 -6.44 -14.17 2.89
CA GLY A 576 -5.83 -15.47 3.17
C GLY A 576 -5.32 -15.66 4.60
N PHE A 577 -5.81 -14.90 5.58
CA PHE A 577 -5.59 -15.24 6.99
C PHE A 577 -6.18 -16.62 7.28
N GLU A 578 -5.48 -17.42 8.07
CA GLU A 578 -5.72 -18.86 8.17
C GLU A 578 -7.10 -19.21 8.75
N LYS A 579 -7.52 -18.49 9.79
CA LYS A 579 -8.79 -18.65 10.50
C LYS A 579 -9.68 -17.43 10.27
N ASN A 580 -10.94 -17.65 9.90
CA ASN A 580 -11.93 -16.61 9.67
C ASN A 580 -13.22 -16.95 10.41
N TYR A 581 -13.61 -16.10 11.35
CA TYR A 581 -14.81 -16.29 12.18
C TYR A 581 -15.95 -15.41 11.66
N LEU A 582 -17.06 -16.02 11.29
CA LEU A 582 -18.25 -15.31 10.80
C LEU A 582 -18.92 -14.56 11.95
N TRP A 583 -19.01 -13.24 11.81
CA TRP A 583 -19.79 -12.38 12.69
C TRP A 583 -21.18 -12.21 12.09
N GLY A 584 -22.17 -12.89 12.68
CA GLY A 584 -23.58 -12.87 12.21
C GLY A 584 -24.23 -14.24 11.93
N VAL A 585 -23.66 -15.36 12.42
CA VAL A 585 -24.25 -16.69 12.20
C VAL A 585 -25.68 -16.82 12.74
N GLU A 586 -26.00 -16.09 13.80
CA GLU A 586 -27.33 -16.04 14.41
C GLU A 586 -28.33 -15.33 13.50
N TRP A 587 -27.90 -14.27 12.80
CA TRP A 587 -28.71 -13.60 11.78
C TRP A 587 -28.91 -14.49 10.55
N ILE A 588 -27.90 -15.26 10.14
CA ILE A 588 -28.04 -16.26 9.06
C ILE A 588 -29.11 -17.30 9.42
N TYR A 589 -29.12 -17.79 10.67
CA TYR A 589 -30.17 -18.70 11.14
C TYR A 589 -31.54 -18.01 11.19
N TRP A 590 -31.60 -16.77 11.67
CA TRP A 590 -32.83 -15.97 11.68
C TRP A 590 -33.40 -15.74 10.28
N MET A 591 -32.54 -15.50 9.29
CA MET A 591 -32.94 -15.36 7.89
C MET A 591 -33.60 -16.64 7.36
N LYS A 592 -33.05 -17.80 7.70
CA LYS A 592 -33.64 -19.10 7.37
C LYS A 592 -35.01 -19.31 8.04
N GLU A 593 -35.06 -19.20 9.37
CA GLU A 593 -36.23 -19.65 10.15
C GLU A 593 -37.36 -18.62 10.25
N LYS A 594 -37.04 -17.31 10.20
CA LYS A 594 -38.02 -16.23 10.41
C LYS A 594 -38.29 -15.41 9.16
N GLN A 595 -37.32 -15.29 8.25
CA GLN A 595 -37.45 -14.45 7.05
C GLN A 595 -37.62 -15.23 5.74
N ASN A 596 -37.60 -16.57 5.78
CA ASN A 596 -37.72 -17.42 4.59
C ASN A 596 -36.63 -17.17 3.53
N HIS A 597 -35.41 -16.89 3.99
CA HIS A 597 -34.19 -16.72 3.20
C HIS A 597 -33.13 -17.78 3.56
N PRO A 598 -33.38 -19.08 3.26
CA PRO A 598 -32.45 -20.16 3.61
C PRO A 598 -31.13 -20.10 2.84
N GLU A 599 -31.04 -19.35 1.74
CA GLU A 599 -29.86 -19.28 0.89
C GLU A 599 -28.59 -18.82 1.61
N PHE A 600 -28.71 -17.98 2.65
CA PHE A 600 -27.57 -17.59 3.48
C PHE A 600 -27.01 -18.77 4.27
N TRP A 601 -27.89 -19.60 4.83
CA TRP A 601 -27.52 -20.81 5.58
C TRP A 601 -26.88 -21.86 4.67
N GLU A 602 -27.47 -22.08 3.49
CA GLU A 602 -26.96 -23.01 2.48
C GLU A 602 -25.59 -22.57 1.93
N GLU A 603 -25.35 -21.27 1.79
CA GLU A 603 -24.04 -20.74 1.39
C GLU A 603 -23.02 -20.85 2.53
N ALA A 604 -23.40 -20.55 3.78
CA ALA A 604 -22.54 -20.72 4.94
C ALA A 604 -22.13 -22.20 5.13
N ARG A 605 -23.02 -23.16 4.86
CA ARG A 605 -22.73 -24.60 4.96
C ARG A 605 -21.56 -25.02 4.07
N LYS A 606 -21.27 -24.31 2.96
CA LYS A 606 -20.15 -24.63 2.05
C LYS A 606 -18.77 -24.31 2.63
N LEU A 607 -18.71 -23.60 3.77
CA LEU A 607 -17.46 -23.16 4.39
C LEU A 607 -16.87 -24.18 5.38
N PHE A 608 -17.71 -25.08 5.89
CA PHE A 608 -17.41 -26.06 6.92
C PHE A 608 -17.47 -27.48 6.33
#